data_AF-A0A4Y2W5K6-F1
#
_entry.id   AF-A0A4Y2W5K6-F1
#
_cell.length_a   1.000
_cell.length_b   1.000
_cell.length_c   1.000
_cell.angle_alpha   90.00
_cell.angle_beta   90.00
_cell.angle_gamma   90.00
#
_symmetry.space_group_name_H-M   'P 1'
#
loop_
_entity.id
_entity.type
_entity.pdbx_description
1 polymer ?
#
loop_
_entity_poly.entity_id
_entity_poly.type
_entity_poly.pdbx_seq_one_letter_code
_entity_poly.pdbx_strand_id
1 'polypeptide(L)'
;MSYMLRIIPPLTPVLTDVPPQPTLLHVYDKVYKPYLGKNSFTFFPALLRPKSRGTVRLKSDDPYEDPLIDFNLFQYEEDLDKVVDSKLV
;
A
#
# COMPACT_ATOMS: atom_id res chain seq x y z
N MET A 1 45.33 -0.20 1.90
CA MET A 1 44.71 1.14 1.98
C MET A 1 43.19 0.96 1.77
N SER A 2 42.52 0.17 2.60
CA SER A 2 41.73 0.56 3.79
C SER A 2 40.73 1.69 3.54
N TYR A 3 39.54 1.35 3.07
CA TYR A 3 38.32 2.11 3.35
C TYR A 3 37.41 1.21 4.18
N MET A 4 37.40 1.54 5.46
CA MET A 4 36.73 0.88 6.57
C MET A 4 35.21 1.13 6.46
N LEU A 5 34.44 0.04 6.41
CA LEU A 5 33.00 0.00 6.61
C LEU A 5 32.62 0.84 7.86
N ARG A 6 31.91 1.94 7.67
CA ARG A 6 31.07 2.51 8.74
C ARG A 6 29.67 1.96 8.58
N ILE A 7 29.42 0.85 9.28
CA ILE A 7 28.08 0.35 9.57
C ILE A 7 27.46 1.36 10.55
N ILE A 8 26.63 2.26 10.03
CA ILE A 8 25.65 2.98 10.85
C ILE A 8 24.46 2.02 10.94
N PRO A 9 24.10 1.49 12.14
CA PRO A 9 22.91 0.67 12.26
C PRO A 9 21.67 1.56 12.05
N PRO A 10 20.69 1.20 11.21
CA PRO A 10 19.42 1.91 11.21
C PRO A 10 18.69 1.60 12.54
N LEU A 11 18.47 2.64 13.35
CA LEU A 11 17.63 2.63 14.56
C LEU A 11 16.14 2.62 14.23
N THR A 12 15.71 1.79 13.27
CA THR A 12 14.28 1.52 13.05
C THR A 12 14.02 0.05 13.30
N PRO A 13 13.12 -0.31 14.23
CA PRO A 13 12.58 -1.67 14.23
C PRO A 13 11.85 -1.83 12.89
N VAL A 14 12.46 -2.58 11.97
CA VAL A 14 11.73 -3.17 10.86
C VAL A 14 10.59 -3.96 11.51
N LEU A 15 9.35 -3.68 11.08
CA LEU A 15 8.15 -4.41 11.45
C LEU A 15 8.33 -5.90 11.11
N THR A 16 8.96 -6.68 12.00
CA THR A 16 9.23 -8.12 11.81
C THR A 16 8.00 -9.01 12.06
N ASP A 17 6.88 -8.42 12.45
CA ASP A 17 5.61 -9.12 12.72
C ASP A 17 4.65 -9.15 11.52
N VAL A 18 5.09 -8.76 10.31
CA VAL A 18 4.26 -9.00 9.11
C VAL A 18 4.33 -10.49 8.76
N PRO A 19 3.21 -11.25 8.86
CA PRO A 19 3.21 -12.65 8.48
C PRO A 19 3.62 -12.79 7.01
N PRO A 20 4.27 -13.90 6.62
CA PRO A 20 4.64 -14.14 5.23
C PRO A 20 3.39 -14.02 4.35
N GLN A 21 3.43 -13.08 3.41
CA GLN A 21 2.30 -12.81 2.52
C GLN A 21 2.04 -14.04 1.66
N PRO A 22 0.78 -14.50 1.51
CA PRO A 22 0.47 -15.63 0.64
C PRO A 22 0.87 -15.30 -0.80
N THR A 23 1.38 -16.30 -1.52
CA THR A 23 1.71 -16.13 -2.95
C THR A 23 0.43 -15.90 -3.76
N LEU A 24 0.55 -15.22 -4.91
CA LEU A 24 -0.59 -14.96 -5.80
C LEU A 24 -1.32 -16.26 -6.20
N LEU A 25 -0.56 -17.34 -6.43
CA LEU A 25 -1.13 -18.65 -6.77
C LEU A 25 -1.94 -19.23 -5.61
N HIS A 26 -1.44 -19.13 -4.37
CA HIS A 26 -2.16 -19.59 -3.18
C HIS A 26 -3.49 -18.84 -2.99
N VAL A 27 -3.49 -17.51 -3.14
CA VAL A 27 -4.70 -16.70 -3.04
C VAL A 27 -5.69 -17.06 -4.15
N TYR A 28 -5.21 -17.21 -5.38
CA TYR A 28 -6.03 -17.58 -6.53
C TYR A 28 -6.75 -18.93 -6.33
N ASP A 29 -5.99 -19.97 -6.01
CA ASP A 29 -6.54 -21.33 -5.85
C ASP A 29 -7.54 -21.41 -4.68
N LYS A 30 -7.29 -20.67 -3.60
CA LYS A 30 -8.12 -20.71 -2.39
C LYS A 30 -9.37 -19.84 -2.49
N VAL A 31 -9.25 -18.63 -3.05
CA VAL A 31 -10.30 -17.60 -3.02
C VAL A 31 -11.10 -17.55 -4.32
N TYR A 32 -10.45 -17.63 -5.48
CA TYR A 32 -11.09 -17.34 -6.77
C TYR A 32 -11.52 -18.59 -7.53
N LYS A 33 -10.69 -19.64 -7.55
CA LYS A 33 -10.95 -20.90 -8.26
C LYS A 33 -12.31 -21.56 -7.95
N PRO A 34 -12.83 -21.57 -6.71
CA PRO A 34 -14.13 -22.20 -6.39
C PRO A 34 -15.35 -21.52 -7.04
N TYR A 35 -15.18 -20.29 -7.53
CA TYR A 35 -16.24 -19.47 -8.13
C TYR A 35 -16.13 -19.38 -9.66
N LEU A 36 -15.15 -20.06 -10.27
CA LEU A 36 -15.04 -20.15 -11.73
C LEU A 36 -16.32 -20.76 -12.32
N GLY A 37 -16.87 -20.09 -13.34
CA GLY A 37 -18.10 -20.52 -14.02
C GLY A 37 -19.40 -20.26 -13.24
N LYS A 38 -19.34 -19.62 -12.07
CA LYS A 38 -20.52 -19.19 -11.31
C LYS A 38 -20.75 -17.69 -11.51
N ASN A 39 -22.00 -17.25 -11.37
CA ASN A 39 -22.31 -15.83 -11.33
C ASN A 39 -21.69 -15.21 -10.06
N SER A 40 -20.74 -14.30 -10.26
CA SER A 40 -20.04 -13.59 -9.19
C SER A 40 -20.06 -12.09 -9.45
N PHE A 41 -19.87 -11.31 -8.39
CA PHE A 41 -19.77 -9.87 -8.43
C PHE A 41 -18.62 -9.43 -7.51
N THR A 42 -18.03 -8.29 -7.79
CA THR A 42 -16.91 -7.75 -7.01
C THR A 42 -17.28 -6.40 -6.46
N PHE A 43 -17.06 -6.20 -5.17
CA PHE A 43 -17.22 -4.92 -4.52
C PHE A 43 -15.87 -4.21 -4.41
N PHE A 44 -15.82 -2.96 -4.89
CA PHE A 44 -14.67 -2.09 -4.77
C PHE A 44 -15.06 -0.86 -3.95
N PRO A 45 -15.06 -0.95 -2.60
CA PRO A 45 -15.30 0.21 -1.77
C PRO A 45 -14.17 1.22 -1.96
N ALA A 46 -14.54 2.47 -2.24
CA ALA A 46 -13.58 3.55 -2.42
C ALA A 46 -13.89 4.68 -1.43
N LEU A 47 -12.86 5.19 -0.77
CA LEU A 47 -12.99 6.32 0.12
C LEU A 47 -13.11 7.61 -0.70
N LEU A 48 -14.33 8.14 -0.81
CA LEU A 48 -14.61 9.29 -1.68
C LEU A 48 -14.02 10.61 -1.18
N ARG A 49 -13.83 10.73 0.14
CA ARG A 49 -13.30 11.93 0.81
C ARG A 49 -12.34 11.52 1.93
N PRO A 50 -11.14 11.02 1.60
CA PRO A 50 -10.12 10.78 2.62
C PRO A 50 -9.77 12.10 3.30
N LYS A 51 -9.34 12.04 4.56
CA LYS A 51 -8.75 13.16 5.28
C LYS A 51 -7.28 13.33 4.92
N SER A 52 -6.59 12.22 4.67
CA SER A 52 -5.18 12.17 4.27
C SER A 52 -4.97 12.93 2.96
N ARG A 53 -3.84 13.64 2.87
CA ARG A 53 -3.50 14.48 1.72
C ARG A 53 -2.08 14.17 1.26
N GLY A 54 -1.98 13.73 0.01
CA GLY A 54 -0.70 13.57 -0.67
C GLY A 54 -0.18 14.89 -1.24
N THR A 55 1.08 14.89 -1.65
CA THR A 55 1.72 16.00 -2.36
C THR A 55 2.35 15.52 -3.65
N VAL A 56 2.29 16.36 -4.68
CA VAL A 56 3.00 16.15 -5.96
C VAL A 56 3.94 17.33 -6.16
N ARG A 57 5.21 17.04 -6.42
CA ARG A 57 6.24 18.05 -6.67
C ARG A 57 7.01 17.69 -7.92
N LEU A 58 7.39 18.69 -8.70
CA LEU A 58 8.32 18.48 -9.81
C LEU A 58 9.68 18.06 -9.23
N LYS A 59 10.28 17.06 -9.86
CA LYS A 59 11.61 16.58 -9.47
C LYS A 59 12.71 17.51 -10.01
N SER A 60 12.50 18.03 -11.22
CA SER A 60 13.37 18.99 -11.89
C SER A 60 12.52 19.88 -12.82
N ASP A 61 13.19 20.75 -13.57
CA ASP A 61 12.63 21.58 -14.64
C ASP A 61 12.45 20.80 -15.96
N ASP A 62 12.96 19.58 -16.09
CA ASP A 62 12.78 18.72 -17.26
C ASP A 62 11.35 18.16 -17.31
N PRO A 63 10.55 18.47 -18.35
CA PRO A 63 9.18 17.97 -18.48
C PRO A 63 9.08 16.45 -18.75
N TYR A 64 10.19 15.78 -19.08
CA TYR A 64 10.23 14.34 -19.30
C TYR A 64 10.62 13.55 -18.06
N GLU A 65 11.00 14.22 -16.97
CA GLU A 65 11.33 13.56 -15.72
C GLU A 65 10.09 13.35 -14.85
N ASP A 66 9.93 12.14 -14.31
CA ASP A 66 8.79 11.82 -13.47
C ASP A 66 8.77 12.69 -12.19
N PRO A 67 7.59 13.20 -11.78
CA PRO A 67 7.46 13.98 -10.56
C PRO A 67 7.63 13.12 -9.30
N LEU A 68 7.92 13.77 -8.19
CA LEU A 68 7.90 13.15 -6.87
C LEU A 68 6.46 13.12 -6.36
N ILE A 69 5.94 11.92 -6.09
CA ILE A 69 4.57 11.70 -5.62
C ILE A 69 4.63 11.05 -4.23
N ASP A 70 4.13 11.78 -3.24
CA ASP A 70 3.98 11.32 -1.87
C ASP A 70 2.49 11.16 -1.58
N PHE A 71 1.95 9.94 -1.63
CA PHE A 71 0.49 9.73 -1.49
C PHE A 71 -0.04 9.97 -0.08
N ASN A 72 0.79 9.76 0.95
CA ASN A 72 0.40 9.82 2.36
C ASN A 72 -0.89 9.02 2.66
N LEU A 73 -1.02 7.82 2.07
CA LEU A 73 -2.20 6.98 2.31
C LEU A 73 -2.30 6.61 3.78
N PHE A 74 -3.50 6.71 4.34
CA PHE A 74 -3.79 6.38 5.74
C PHE A 74 -2.94 7.16 6.75
N GLN A 75 -2.52 8.38 6.41
CA GLN A 75 -1.82 9.27 7.33
C GLN A 75 -2.64 9.57 8.59
N TYR A 76 -3.97 9.59 8.46
CA TYR A 76 -4.90 9.66 9.60
C TYR A 76 -5.58 8.31 9.79
N GLU A 77 -5.60 7.83 11.04
CA GLU A 77 -6.25 6.57 11.44
C GLU A 77 -7.72 6.50 11.03
N GLU A 78 -8.41 7.65 11.05
CA GLU A 78 -9.80 7.80 10.60
C GLU A 78 -10.05 7.31 9.17
N ASP A 79 -9.06 7.42 8.27
CA ASP A 79 -9.20 6.92 6.89
C ASP A 79 -9.10 5.40 6.84
N LEU A 80 -8.31 4.79 7.73
CA LEU A 80 -8.20 3.34 7.84
C LEU A 80 -9.49 2.78 8.46
N ASP A 81 -9.98 3.41 9.51
CA ASP A 81 -11.24 3.05 10.16
C ASP A 81 -12.40 3.07 9.17
N LYS A 82 -12.51 4.11 8.33
CA LYS A 82 -13.57 4.20 7.31
C LYS A 82 -13.47 3.14 6.21
N VAL A 83 -12.27 2.69 5.89
CA VAL A 83 -12.05 1.64 4.88
C VAL A 83 -12.35 0.26 5.45
N VAL A 84 -11.97 -0.01 6.70
CA VAL A 84 -12.20 -1.30 7.36
C VAL A 84 -13.65 -1.42 7.85
N ASP A 85 -14.15 -0.39 8.51
CA ASP A 85 -15.53 -0.31 9.01
C ASP A 85 -16.50 0.11 7.91
N SER A 86 -16.22 -0.25 6.65
CA SER A 86 -17.12 -0.08 5.51
C SER A 86 -18.35 -0.98 5.72
N LYS A 87 -19.15 -0.63 6.73
CA LYS A 87 -20.49 -1.11 6.96
C LYS A 87 -21.33 -0.51 5.84
N LEU A 88 -21.81 -1.40 4.99
CA LEU A 88 -22.91 -1.12 4.09
C LEU A 88 -24.08 -0.67 4.98
N VAL A 89 -24.34 0.64 5.03
CA VAL A 89 -25.57 1.21 5.59
C VAL A 89 -26.68 1.02 4.56
#